data_AF-A0A2H6GWH4-F1
#
_entry.id   AF-A0A2H6GWH4-F1
#
_cell.length_a   1.000
_cell.length_b   1.000
_cell.length_c   1.000
_cell.angle_alpha   90.00
_cell.angle_beta   90.00
_cell.angle_gamma   90.00
#
_symmetry.space_group_name_H-M   'P 1'
#
loop_
_entity.id
_entity.type
_entity.pdbx_description
1 polymer ?
#
loop_
_entity_poly.entity_id
_entity_poly.type
_entity_poly.pdbx_seq_one_letter_code
_entity_poly.pdbx_strand_id
1 'polypeptide(L)' 'MAQSDDVKLEAEKVLAELSAALGEVDLEETYYVVSEINVTEPDGEPRADRDFIKTLRKNAPHMDDEGSFIMEIGKWVK' A
#
# COMPACT_ATOMS: atom_id res chain seq x y z
N MET A 1 12.73 0.64 -24.46
CA MET A 1 13.75 -0.34 -24.03
C MET A 1 14.79 0.29 -23.09
N ALA A 2 15.25 1.53 -23.29
CA ALA A 2 16.22 2.18 -22.39
C ALA A 2 15.78 2.28 -20.90
N GLN A 3 14.48 2.49 -20.64
CA GLN A 3 13.98 2.69 -19.27
C GLN A 3 14.03 1.43 -18.39
N SER A 4 14.00 0.21 -18.96
CA SER A 4 14.10 -1.01 -18.16
C SER A 4 15.51 -1.30 -17.68
N ASP A 5 16.50 -0.95 -18.50
CA ASP A 5 17.90 -1.24 -18.24
C ASP A 5 18.47 -0.31 -17.16
N ASP A 6 18.05 0.97 -17.18
CA ASP A 6 18.39 1.94 -16.13
C ASP A 6 17.75 1.56 -14.79
N VAL A 7 16.50 1.12 -14.78
CA VAL A 7 15.83 0.64 -13.54
C VAL A 7 16.54 -0.58 -12.97
N LYS A 8 16.97 -1.50 -13.83
CA LYS A 8 17.71 -2.69 -13.40
C LYS A 8 19.06 -2.32 -12.78
N LEU A 9 19.80 -1.42 -13.42
CA LEU A 9 21.11 -0.98 -12.93
C LEU A 9 21.00 -0.29 -11.56
N GLU A 10 20.02 0.59 -11.38
CA GLU A 10 19.81 1.27 -10.11
C GLU A 10 19.33 0.30 -9.01
N ALA A 11 18.47 -0.68 -9.37
CA ALA A 11 18.07 -1.73 -8.42
C ALA A 11 19.26 -2.57 -7.96
N GLU A 12 20.17 -2.94 -8.86
CA GLU A 12 21.39 -3.69 -8.53
C GLU A 12 22.31 -2.89 -7.58
N LYS A 13 22.45 -1.57 -7.77
CA LYS A 13 23.20 -0.71 -6.85
C LYS A 13 22.58 -0.68 -5.45
N VAL A 14 21.26 -0.48 -5.36
CA VAL A 14 20.55 -0.46 -4.07
C VAL A 14 20.71 -1.78 -3.33
N LEU A 15 20.60 -2.92 -4.03
CA LEU A 15 20.81 -4.24 -3.44
C LEU A 15 22.24 -4.41 -2.91
N ALA A 16 23.25 -4.01 -3.69
CA ALA A 16 24.64 -4.11 -3.28
C ALA A 16 24.95 -3.29 -2.02
N GLU A 17 24.46 -2.05 -1.97
CA GLU A 17 24.62 -1.17 -0.80
C GLU A 17 23.89 -1.70 0.43
N LEU A 18 22.65 -2.19 0.27
CA LEU A 18 21.88 -2.76 1.37
C LEU A 18 22.53 -4.04 1.91
N SER A 19 22.99 -4.94 1.05
CA SER A 19 23.70 -6.16 1.43
C SER A 19 25.00 -5.84 2.17
N ALA A 20 25.76 -4.84 1.72
CA ALA A 20 26.98 -4.41 2.41
C ALA A 20 26.70 -3.78 3.78
N ALA A 21 25.61 -3.02 3.92
CA ALA A 21 25.22 -2.39 5.18
C ALA A 21 24.66 -3.38 6.21
N LEU A 22 23.89 -4.38 5.75
CA LEU A 22 23.35 -5.44 6.62
C LEU A 22 24.44 -6.43 7.05
N GLY A 23 25.36 -6.81 6.15
CA GLY A 23 26.34 -7.85 6.43
C GLY A 23 25.69 -9.21 6.78
N GLU A 24 26.38 -10.04 7.55
CA GLU A 24 25.78 -11.22 8.18
C GLU A 24 25.12 -10.81 9.49
N VAL A 25 23.80 -10.93 9.56
CA VAL A 25 22.99 -10.59 10.73
C VAL A 25 22.23 -11.82 11.23
N ASP A 26 22.42 -12.13 12.51
CA ASP A 26 21.63 -13.10 13.26
C ASP A 26 20.72 -12.32 14.20
N LEU A 27 19.56 -11.88 13.66
CA LEU A 27 18.59 -11.05 14.37
C LEU A 27 17.22 -11.73 14.36
N GLU A 28 16.52 -11.66 15.48
CA GLU A 28 15.09 -12.00 15.51
C GLU A 28 14.28 -10.93 14.78
N GLU A 29 13.34 -11.38 13.95
CA GLU A 29 12.48 -10.48 13.18
C GLU A 29 11.64 -9.60 14.11
N THR A 30 11.78 -8.29 13.98
CA THR A 30 10.97 -7.33 14.73
C THR A 30 9.78 -6.89 13.88
N TYR A 31 8.60 -7.46 14.17
CA TYR A 31 7.36 -7.15 13.44
C TYR A 31 6.76 -5.80 13.82
N TYR A 32 6.82 -5.45 15.10
CA TYR A 32 6.32 -4.18 15.63
C TYR A 32 7.36 -3.61 16.58
N VAL A 33 7.70 -2.33 16.40
CA VAL A 33 8.59 -1.61 17.32
C VAL A 33 7.88 -1.29 18.65
N VAL A 34 6.55 -1.32 18.63
CA VAL A 34 5.69 -1.00 19.77
C VAL A 34 5.21 -2.29 20.44
N SER A 35 5.20 -2.30 21.77
CA SER A 35 4.79 -3.44 22.59
C SER A 35 3.30 -3.49 22.93
N GLU A 36 2.49 -2.60 22.35
CA GLU A 36 1.05 -2.57 22.60
C GLU A 36 0.40 -3.77 21.93
N ILE A 37 -0.08 -4.67 22.77
CA ILE A 37 -0.79 -5.88 22.38
C ILE A 37 -2.26 -5.74 22.70
N ASN A 38 -3.11 -6.33 21.86
CA ASN A 38 -4.56 -6.38 22.05
C ASN A 38 -5.26 -5.01 22.08
N VAL A 39 -4.87 -4.12 21.17
CA VAL A 39 -5.64 -2.89 20.91
C VAL A 39 -6.95 -3.29 20.24
N THR A 40 -8.08 -3.06 20.92
CA THR A 40 -9.41 -3.38 20.42
C THR A 40 -10.25 -2.11 20.24
N GLU A 41 -11.08 -2.11 19.22
CA GLU A 41 -12.11 -1.09 19.03
C GLU A 41 -13.42 -1.59 19.67
N PRO A 42 -14.11 -0.75 20.49
CA PRO A 42 -15.39 -1.13 21.05
C PRO A 42 -16.45 -1.28 19.96
N ASP A 43 -17.36 -2.23 20.15
CA ASP A 43 -18.51 -2.39 19.27
C ASP A 43 -19.42 -1.15 19.30
N GLY A 44 -19.94 -0.75 18.14
CA GLY A 44 -20.74 0.44 17.99
C GLY A 44 -21.01 0.83 16.54
N GLU A 45 -21.86 1.84 16.35
CA GLU A 45 -22.10 2.38 15.01
C GLU A 45 -20.83 3.08 14.50
N PRO A 46 -20.39 2.78 13.26
CA PRO A 46 -19.26 3.48 12.65
C PRO A 46 -19.54 4.98 12.60
N ARG A 47 -18.54 5.78 12.98
CA ARG A 47 -18.61 7.23 12.82
C ARG A 47 -18.50 7.57 11.34
N ALA A 48 -19.63 7.64 10.65
CA ALA A 48 -19.66 8.20 9.30
C ALA A 48 -19.46 9.72 9.40
N ASP A 49 -18.34 10.21 8.86
CA ASP A 49 -18.17 11.64 8.63
C ASP A 49 -19.34 12.13 7.76
N ARG A 50 -19.98 13.24 8.17
CA ARG A 50 -21.09 13.85 7.44
C ARG A 50 -20.70 14.19 5.99
N ASP A 51 -19.42 14.44 5.75
CA ASP A 51 -18.89 14.76 4.42
C ASP A 51 -18.28 13.56 3.69
N PHE A 52 -18.37 12.34 4.22
CA PHE A 52 -17.74 11.15 3.64
C PHE A 52 -18.10 10.95 2.16
N ILE A 53 -19.39 10.96 1.82
CA ILE A 53 -19.88 10.76 0.45
C ILE A 53 -19.41 11.87 -0.48
N LYS A 54 -19.35 13.11 0.01
CA LYS A 54 -18.87 14.26 -0.76
C LYS A 54 -17.37 14.13 -1.08
N THR A 55 -16.57 13.75 -0.09
CA THR A 55 -15.13 13.52 -0.26
C THR A 55 -14.83 12.34 -1.16
N LEU A 56 -15.58 11.24 -1.00
CA LEU A 56 -15.51 10.05 -1.83
C LEU A 56 -15.71 10.41 -3.31
N ARG A 57 -16.82 11.10 -3.64
CA ARG A 57 -17.16 11.51 -5.01
C ARG A 57 -16.13 12.46 -5.63
N LYS A 58 -15.55 13.36 -4.83
CA LYS A 58 -14.52 14.29 -5.30
C LYS A 58 -13.24 13.57 -5.76
N ASN A 59 -12.87 12.49 -5.08
CA ASN A 59 -11.61 11.79 -5.32
C ASN A 59 -11.75 10.54 -6.20
N ALA A 60 -12.99 10.09 -6.46
CA ALA A 60 -13.26 8.95 -7.31
C ALA A 60 -12.84 9.26 -8.77
N PRO A 61 -12.01 8.42 -9.42
CA PRO A 61 -11.60 8.65 -10.80
C PRO A 61 -12.79 8.69 -11.77
N HIS A 62 -13.71 7.72 -11.63
CA HIS A 62 -14.94 7.63 -12.41
C HIS A 62 -16.07 7.04 -11.55
N MET A 63 -17.25 7.65 -11.64
CA MET A 63 -18.47 7.15 -11.02
C MET A 63 -19.64 7.26 -12.00
N ASP A 64 -20.63 6.39 -11.86
CA ASP A 64 -21.90 6.50 -12.57
C ASP A 64 -22.89 7.44 -11.85
N ASP A 65 -24.03 7.69 -12.50
CA ASP A 65 -25.10 8.56 -11.99
C ASP A 65 -25.79 7.98 -10.74
N GLU A 66 -25.67 6.67 -10.51
CA GLU A 66 -26.23 5.97 -9.35
C GLU A 66 -25.27 6.00 -8.15
N GLY A 67 -24.01 6.40 -8.37
CA GLY A 67 -22.98 6.52 -7.34
C GLY A 67 -22.07 5.31 -7.19
N SER A 68 -21.99 4.43 -8.18
CA SER A 68 -21.07 3.30 -8.22
C SER A 68 -19.72 3.69 -8.85
N PHE A 69 -18.64 3.00 -8.47
CA PHE A 69 -17.33 3.17 -9.09
C PHE A 69 -17.25 2.47 -10.44
N ILE A 70 -16.71 3.15 -11.45
CA ILE A 70 -16.45 2.57 -12.77
C ILE A 70 -14.96 2.23 -12.87
N MET A 71 -14.65 0.98 -13.20
CA MET A 71 -13.28 0.50 -13.37
C MET A 71 -13.16 -0.54 -14.49
N GLU A 72 -11.98 -0.64 -15.09
CA GLU A 72 -11.67 -1.67 -16.07
C GLU A 72 -11.64 -3.05 -15.40
N ILE A 73 -12.29 -4.05 -16.03
CA ILE A 73 -12.23 -5.43 -15.55
C ILE A 73 -10.87 -6.01 -15.92
N GLY A 74 -9.96 -6.06 -14.93
CA GLY A 74 -8.72 -6.80 -15.06
C GLY A 74 -8.99 -8.28 -15.33
N LYS A 75 -8.47 -8.80 -16.44
CA LYS A 75 -8.48 -10.24 -16.72
C LYS A 75 -7.19 -10.85 -16.18
N TRP A 76 -7.31 -11.97 -15.46
CA TRP A 76 -6.15 -12.77 -15.13
C TRP A 76 -5.46 -13.24 -16.42
N VAL A 77 -4.22 -12.78 -16.61
CA VAL A 77 -3.34 -13.32 -17.64
C VAL A 77 -2.83 -14.69 -17.16
N LYS A 78 -2.95 -15.72 -18.02
CA LYS A 78 -2.36 -17.03 -17.78
C LYS A 78 -0.86 -17.02 -18.04
#